data_AF-A0A498LTB7-F1
#
_entry.id   AF-A0A498LTB7-F1
#
_cell.length_a   1.000
_cell.length_b   1.000
_cell.length_c   1.000
_cell.angle_alpha   90.00
_cell.angle_beta   90.00
_cell.angle_gamma   90.00
#
_symmetry.space_group_name_H-M   'P 1'
#
loop_
_entity.id
_entity.type
_entity.pdbx_description
1 polymer ?
#
loop_
_entity_poly.entity_id
_entity_poly.type
_entity_poly.pdbx_seq_one_letter_code
_entity_poly.pdbx_strand_id
1 'polypeptide(L)'
;MKLAAKQAVATVKSHHYQELYDQLDMPGGVSNMYRLAKSRHRSAQYISHVMQVKRADNQVLRNPPSILHRWSVYFSGICKEEFPHPQIPSPPPTLGPVPRISIAEVKLGIEKMKRGKATD
;
A
#
# COMPACT_ATOMS: atom_id res chain seq x y z
N MET A 1 27.70 8.87 4.48
CA MET A 1 26.92 9.89 3.73
C MET A 1 25.41 9.61 3.68
N LYS A 2 24.93 8.42 3.26
CA LYS A 2 23.47 8.15 3.11
C LYS A 2 22.64 8.30 4.39
N LEU A 3 23.17 7.96 5.57
CA LEU A 3 22.43 8.07 6.84
C LEU A 3 22.25 9.53 7.29
N ALA A 4 23.32 10.34 7.21
CA ALA A 4 23.28 11.76 7.56
C ALA A 4 22.32 12.53 6.66
N ALA A 5 22.30 12.25 5.35
CA ALA A 5 21.35 12.86 4.42
C ALA A 5 19.89 12.49 4.77
N LYS A 6 19.63 11.22 5.14
CA LYS A 6 18.29 10.78 5.58
C LYS A 6 17.87 11.44 6.90
N GLN A 7 18.79 11.58 7.85
CA GLN A 7 18.54 12.27 9.12
C GLN A 7 18.24 13.75 8.89
N ALA A 8 19.04 14.44 8.06
CA ALA A 8 18.80 15.82 7.70
C ALA A 8 17.40 16.01 7.07
N VAL A 9 17.02 15.15 6.12
CA VAL A 9 15.68 15.17 5.52
C VAL A 9 14.60 14.89 6.55
N ALA A 10 14.80 13.95 7.47
CA ALA A 10 13.84 13.63 8.53
C ALA A 10 13.63 14.82 9.47
N THR A 11 14.70 15.48 9.91
CA THR A 11 14.65 16.66 10.78
C THR A 11 13.93 17.82 10.09
N VAL A 12 14.26 18.11 8.84
CA VAL A 12 13.61 19.18 8.06
C VAL A 12 12.12 18.89 7.87
N LYS A 13 11.75 17.64 7.55
CA LYS A 13 10.34 17.25 7.45
C LYS A 13 9.61 17.39 8.78
N SER A 14 10.22 16.93 9.87
CA SER A 14 9.63 17.04 11.20
C SER A 14 9.37 18.50 11.57
N HIS A 15 10.33 19.38 11.34
CA HIS A 15 10.18 20.82 11.59
C HIS A 15 9.06 21.42 10.75
N HIS A 16 9.04 21.10 9.46
CA HIS A 16 7.99 21.57 8.55
C HIS A 16 6.58 21.14 8.98
N TYR A 17 6.41 19.89 9.40
CA TYR A 17 5.11 19.42 9.89
C TYR A 17 4.73 20.06 11.23
N GLN A 18 5.70 20.29 12.12
CA GLN A 18 5.45 20.98 13.38
C GLN A 18 4.89 22.39 13.13
N GLU A 19 5.55 23.19 12.29
CA GLU A 19 5.07 24.53 11.91
C GLU A 19 3.66 24.50 11.31
N LEU A 20 3.36 23.50 10.48
CA LEU A 20 2.02 23.32 9.91
C LEU A 20 0.97 23.04 10.99
N TYR A 21 1.29 22.23 12.00
CA TYR A 21 0.37 21.95 13.11
C TYR A 21 0.18 23.19 13.98
N ASP A 22 1.24 23.92 14.29
CA ASP A 22 1.16 25.16 15.07
C ASP A 22 0.25 26.19 14.35
N GLN A 23 0.32 26.29 13.02
CA GLN A 23 -0.58 27.14 12.22
C GLN A 23 -2.05 26.72 12.25
N LEU A 24 -2.36 25.46 12.56
CA LEU A 24 -3.73 24.96 12.68
C LEU A 24 -4.33 25.28 14.06
N ASP A 25 -3.51 25.46 15.09
CA ASP A 25 -3.96 25.82 16.44
C ASP A 25 -4.18 27.34 16.61
N MET A 26 -3.69 28.15 15.68
CA MET A 26 -3.87 29.61 15.68
C MET A 26 -5.29 30.04 15.29
N PRO A 27 -5.76 31.23 15.72
CA PRO A 27 -7.00 31.82 15.22
C PRO A 27 -6.97 31.95 13.69
N GLY A 28 -7.84 31.21 12.99
CA GLY A 28 -7.82 31.07 11.52
C GLY A 28 -7.40 29.68 11.02
N GLY A 29 -6.91 28.81 11.89
CA GLY A 29 -6.54 27.42 11.59
C GLY A 29 -7.68 26.58 11.02
N VAL A 30 -8.94 26.87 11.41
CA VAL A 30 -10.15 26.24 10.83
C VAL A 30 -10.25 26.46 9.31
N SER A 31 -9.89 27.65 8.83
CA SER A 31 -9.88 27.96 7.39
C SER A 31 -8.80 27.18 6.65
N ASN A 32 -7.61 27.07 7.25
CA ASN A 32 -6.51 26.26 6.74
C ASN A 32 -6.87 24.77 6.71
N MET A 33 -7.53 24.26 7.75
CA MET A 33 -8.03 22.89 7.82
C MET A 33 -9.06 22.60 6.72
N TYR A 34 -10.01 23.52 6.51
CA TYR A 34 -10.98 23.40 5.42
C TYR A 34 -10.31 23.39 4.04
N ARG A 35 -9.32 24.27 3.82
CA ARG A 35 -8.53 24.29 2.58
C ARG A 35 -7.76 22.98 2.37
N LEU A 36 -7.17 22.42 3.43
CA LEU A 36 -6.45 21.15 3.41
C LEU A 36 -7.40 19.98 3.10
N ALA A 37 -8.56 19.93 3.74
CA ALA A 37 -9.60 18.94 3.47
C ALA A 37 -10.08 19.01 2.01
N LYS A 38 -10.34 20.22 1.50
CA LYS A 38 -10.75 20.45 0.10
C LYS A 38 -9.66 20.03 -0.90
N SER A 39 -8.39 20.31 -0.60
CA SER A 39 -7.25 19.87 -1.42
C SER A 39 -7.17 18.35 -1.47
N ARG A 40 -7.24 17.66 -0.31
CA ARG A 40 -7.26 16.20 -0.23
C ARG A 40 -8.42 15.58 -1.01
N HIS A 41 -9.62 16.14 -0.86
CA HIS A 41 -10.81 15.71 -1.59
C HIS A 41 -10.61 15.80 -3.11
N ARG A 42 -10.08 16.93 -3.60
CA ARG A 42 -9.75 17.10 -5.02
C ARG A 42 -8.67 16.13 -5.50
N SER A 43 -7.61 15.90 -4.71
CA SER A 43 -6.56 14.93 -5.06
C SER A 43 -7.09 13.50 -5.14
N ALA A 44 -8.00 13.10 -4.25
CA ALA A 44 -8.66 11.80 -4.30
C ALA A 44 -9.59 11.69 -5.53
N GLN A 45 -10.34 12.75 -5.84
CA GLN A 45 -11.19 12.80 -7.03
C GLN A 45 -10.39 12.81 -8.33
N TYR A 46 -9.20 13.42 -8.36
CA TYR A 46 -8.36 13.43 -9.55
C TYR A 46 -8.00 12.02 -10.04
N ILE A 47 -7.77 11.08 -9.11
CA ILE A 47 -7.57 9.65 -9.43
C ILE A 47 -8.82 9.04 -10.08
N SER A 48 -10.03 9.47 -9.68
CA SER A 48 -11.28 9.02 -10.30
C SER A 48 -11.63 9.72 -11.63
N HIS A 49 -11.08 10.91 -11.90
CA HIS A 49 -11.44 11.73 -13.06
C HIS A 49 -10.81 11.29 -14.39
N VAL A 50 -9.73 10.49 -14.37
CA VAL A 50 -9.05 10.02 -15.59
C VAL A 50 -9.24 8.51 -15.80
N MET A 51 -10.47 8.02 -15.61
CA MET A 51 -10.83 6.70 -16.09
C MET A 51 -11.09 6.81 -17.60
N GLN A 52 -10.04 6.59 -18.40
CA GLN A 52 -10.13 6.55 -19.86
C GLN A 52 -9.63 5.20 -20.37
N VAL A 53 -10.45 4.51 -21.16
CA VAL A 53 -10.09 3.23 -21.76
C VAL A 53 -10.32 3.28 -23.25
N LYS A 54 -9.29 2.93 -24.01
CA LYS A 54 -9.39 2.81 -25.47
C LYS A 54 -10.08 1.50 -25.85
N ARG A 55 -11.07 1.60 -26.73
CA ARG A 55 -11.77 0.46 -27.32
C ARG A 55 -11.10 0.06 -28.65
N ALA A 56 -11.43 -1.14 -29.13
CA ALA A 56 -10.85 -1.72 -30.35
C ALA A 56 -11.11 -0.87 -31.62
N ASP A 57 -12.21 -0.13 -31.65
CA ASP A 57 -12.63 0.81 -32.70
C ASP A 57 -11.95 2.20 -32.58
N ASN A 58 -10.86 2.31 -31.82
CA ASN A 58 -10.17 3.55 -31.49
C ASN A 58 -11.00 4.59 -30.72
N GLN A 59 -12.20 4.26 -30.23
CA GLN A 59 -12.98 5.17 -29.39
C GLN A 59 -12.48 5.17 -27.94
N VAL A 60 -12.55 6.32 -27.27
CA VAL A 60 -12.16 6.46 -25.85
C VAL A 60 -13.40 6.47 -24.97
N LEU A 61 -13.51 5.47 -24.11
CA LEU A 61 -14.56 5.36 -23.10
C LEU A 61 -14.17 6.19 -21.87
N ARG A 62 -15.10 7.04 -21.40
CA ARG A 62 -14.91 7.89 -20.21
C ARG A 62 -15.93 7.64 -19.10
N ASN A 63 -17.02 6.93 -19.41
CA ASN A 63 -18.08 6.66 -18.44
C ASN A 63 -17.79 5.33 -17.69
N PRO A 64 -17.88 5.30 -16.34
CA PRO A 64 -17.53 4.11 -15.57
C PRO A 64 -18.27 2.82 -15.98
N PRO A 65 -19.59 2.82 -16.28
CA PRO A 65 -20.28 1.61 -16.69
C PRO A 65 -19.73 0.98 -17.99
N SER A 66 -19.44 1.80 -19.01
CA SER A 66 -18.89 1.29 -20.27
C SER A 66 -17.46 0.80 -20.10
N ILE A 67 -16.68 1.46 -19.24
CA ILE A 67 -15.33 1.02 -18.88
C ILE A 67 -15.40 -0.36 -18.23
N LEU A 68 -16.21 -0.53 -17.18
CA LEU A 68 -16.37 -1.82 -16.50
C LEU A 68 -16.84 -2.92 -17.46
N HIS A 69 -17.81 -2.61 -18.32
CA HIS A 69 -18.26 -3.55 -19.35
C HIS A 69 -17.13 -3.95 -20.31
N ARG A 70 -16.33 -2.99 -20.78
CA ARG A 70 -15.17 -3.26 -21.65
C ARG A 70 -14.13 -4.15 -20.95
N TRP A 71 -13.85 -3.90 -19.68
CA TRP A 71 -12.97 -4.74 -18.87
C TRP A 71 -13.53 -6.16 -18.75
N SER A 72 -14.82 -6.31 -18.42
CA SER A 72 -15.50 -7.62 -18.36
C SER A 72 -15.37 -8.39 -19.67
N VAL A 73 -15.63 -7.75 -20.82
CA VAL A 73 -15.48 -8.39 -22.14
C VAL A 73 -14.03 -8.78 -22.42
N TYR A 74 -13.05 -7.95 -22.05
CA TYR A 74 -11.63 -8.26 -22.26
C TYR A 74 -11.17 -9.45 -21.41
N PHE A 75 -11.47 -9.45 -20.10
CA PHE A 75 -11.07 -10.52 -19.19
C PHE A 75 -11.83 -11.82 -19.43
N SER A 76 -13.10 -11.76 -19.85
CA SER A 76 -13.86 -12.97 -20.17
C SER A 76 -13.28 -13.76 -21.34
N GLY A 77 -12.48 -13.14 -22.23
CA GLY A 77 -11.74 -13.85 -23.27
C GLY A 77 -10.43 -14.48 -22.80
N ILE A 78 -9.77 -13.87 -21.81
CA ILE A 78 -8.46 -14.30 -21.30
C ILE A 78 -8.60 -15.35 -20.20
N CYS A 79 -9.63 -15.24 -19.35
CA CYS A 79 -9.82 -16.06 -18.17
C CYS A 79 -10.69 -17.31 -18.42
N LYS A 80 -10.75 -17.83 -19.66
CA LYS A 80 -11.54 -19.04 -19.96
C LYS A 80 -10.78 -20.33 -19.67
N GLU A 81 -9.46 -20.27 -19.78
CA GLU A 81 -8.60 -21.42 -19.61
C GLU A 81 -8.01 -21.37 -18.20
N GLU A 82 -8.40 -22.33 -17.37
CA GLU A 82 -7.68 -22.58 -16.13
C GLU A 82 -6.35 -23.22 -16.50
N PHE A 83 -5.24 -22.56 -16.15
CA PHE A 83 -3.93 -23.18 -16.31
C PHE A 83 -3.89 -24.48 -15.48
N PRO A 84 -3.26 -25.55 -15.98
CA PRO A 84 -3.07 -26.75 -15.18
C PRO A 84 -2.43 -26.37 -13.84
N HIS A 85 -3.16 -26.59 -12.75
CA HIS A 85 -2.64 -26.45 -11.39
C HIS A 85 -2.15 -27.83 -10.95
N PRO A 86 -0.87 -28.18 -11.18
CA PRO A 86 -0.33 -29.43 -10.65
C PRO A 86 -0.54 -29.43 -9.14
N GLN A 87 -0.93 -30.59 -8.60
CA GLN A 87 -1.06 -30.73 -7.15
C GLN A 87 0.27 -30.37 -6.51
N ILE A 88 0.24 -29.36 -5.64
CA ILE A 88 1.36 -29.07 -4.77
C ILE A 88 1.55 -30.33 -3.92
N PRO A 89 2.73 -30.98 -3.97
CA PRO A 89 2.99 -32.13 -3.14
C PRO A 89 2.69 -31.76 -1.69
N SER A 90 1.82 -32.52 -1.03
CA SER A 90 1.70 -32.38 0.42
C SER A 90 3.10 -32.62 0.98
N PRO A 91 3.66 -31.69 1.77
CA PRO A 91 4.88 -32.00 2.49
C PRO A 91 4.60 -33.27 3.32
N PRO A 92 5.59 -34.16 3.48
CA PRO A 92 5.44 -35.28 4.38
C PRO A 92 4.97 -34.76 5.74
N PRO A 93 4.06 -35.47 6.43
CA PRO A 93 3.72 -35.14 7.80
C PRO A 93 5.03 -34.94 8.58
N THR A 94 5.15 -33.84 9.31
CA THR A 94 6.28 -33.64 10.20
C THR A 94 6.39 -34.89 11.07
N LEU A 95 7.49 -35.63 10.94
CA LEU A 95 7.70 -36.97 11.53
C LEU A 95 7.76 -36.97 13.06
N GLY A 96 7.34 -35.89 13.71
CA GLY A 96 7.36 -35.77 15.16
C GLY A 96 6.45 -34.67 15.69
N PRO A 97 6.23 -34.66 17.02
CA PRO A 97 5.51 -33.58 17.68
C PRO A 97 6.19 -32.25 17.36
N VAL A 98 5.43 -31.28 16.86
CA VAL A 98 5.90 -29.90 16.80
C VAL A 98 6.07 -29.43 18.25
N PRO A 99 7.30 -29.17 18.73
CA PRO A 99 7.50 -28.72 20.09
C PRO A 99 6.74 -27.41 20.31
N ARG A 100 6.13 -27.25 21.50
CA ARG A 100 5.52 -25.98 21.86
C ARG A 100 6.61 -24.94 21.99
N ILE A 101 6.40 -23.79 21.36
CA ILE A 101 7.29 -22.64 21.49
C ILE A 101 7.44 -22.30 22.98
N SER A 102 8.67 -22.31 23.47
CA SER A 102 9.00 -21.99 24.86
C SER A 102 9.29 -20.50 25.02
N ILE A 103 8.97 -19.92 26.18
CA ILE A 103 9.36 -18.53 26.51
C ILE A 103 10.89 -18.38 26.46
N ALA A 104 11.64 -19.41 26.84
CA ALA A 104 13.10 -19.39 26.79
C ALA A 104 13.63 -19.33 25.34
N GLU A 105 12.99 -20.05 24.43
CA GLU A 105 13.31 -20.04 22.99
C GLU A 105 13.03 -18.66 22.38
N VAL A 106 11.89 -18.05 22.70
CA VAL A 106 11.55 -16.70 22.25
C VAL A 106 12.55 -15.67 22.78
N LYS A 107 12.91 -15.75 24.07
CA LYS A 107 13.91 -14.86 24.67
C LYS A 107 15.28 -15.00 24.00
N LEU A 108 15.72 -16.24 23.77
CA LEU A 108 16.98 -16.52 23.09
C LEU A 108 16.97 -16.02 21.64
N GLY A 109 15.84 -16.17 20.95
CA GLY A 109 15.64 -15.62 19.60
C GLY A 109 15.77 -14.10 19.59
N ILE A 110 15.07 -13.41 20.50
CA ILE A 110 15.13 -11.94 20.64
C ILE A 110 16.55 -11.47 20.97
N GLU A 111 17.27 -12.17 21.84
CA GLU A 111 18.65 -11.84 22.20
C GLU A 111 19.61 -11.99 21.01
N LYS A 112 19.40 -13.02 20.18
CA LYS A 112 20.17 -13.22 18.94
C LYS A 112 19.84 -12.20 17.85
N MET A 113 18.70 -11.51 17.92
CA MET A 113 18.32 -10.52 16.92
C MET A 113 19.10 -9.21 17.11
N LYS A 114 19.81 -8.79 16.05
CA LYS A 114 20.41 -7.44 16.00
C LYS A 114 19.29 -6.41 15.83
N ARG A 115 19.35 -5.30 16.59
CA ARG A 115 18.34 -4.21 16.53
C ARG A 115 18.02 -3.81 15.08
N GLY A 116 16.77 -4.03 14.66
CA GLY A 116 16.23 -3.57 13.37
C GLY A 116 16.36 -4.53 12.20
N LYS A 117 16.58 -5.84 12.41
CA LYS A 117 16.60 -6.86 11.34
C LYS A 117 15.73 -8.06 11.72
N ALA A 118 14.86 -8.49 10.81
CA ALA A 118 14.26 -9.83 10.84
C ALA A 118 15.29 -10.83 10.29
N THR A 119 15.29 -12.05 10.83
CA THR A 119 16.14 -13.15 10.36
C THR A 119 15.21 -14.14 9.66
N ASP A 120 15.56 -14.51 8.42
CA ASP A 120 14.86 -15.56 7.64
C ASP A 120 15.10 -16.95 8.24
#